data_AF-A0A2P6QGJ0-F1
#
_entry.id   AF-A0A2P6QGJ0-F1
#
_cell.length_a   1.000
_cell.length_b   1.000
_cell.length_c   1.000
_cell.angle_alpha   90.00
_cell.angle_beta   90.00
_cell.angle_gamma   90.00
#
_symmetry.space_group_name_H-M   'P 1'
#
loop_
_entity.id
_entity.type
_entity.pdbx_description
1 polymer ?
#
loop_
_entity_poly.entity_id
_entity_poly.type
_entity_poly.pdbx_seq_one_letter_code
_entity_poly.pdbx_strand_id
1 'polypeptide(L)'
;MTYVNNYAQVKKTLKRVKVEVRLRDWTKNEEFKSTYTINGLSAEPLGQLRSVFCLRTCEDENTSVVQYYRKKYKLGLKYVAWPAIQAGNDSKPVYLPMELCSIVAWQRYTKKLNKKQVTKLLEATCQRSRDRENNITQMIRQKTNNRDDKESLIRREFGLQVREEMALVKARVLPSPLLKYHDSGREKSVHPQMGQWNMTNKKMVNGGKLQVWALVNFSRVSQDITFEFLGALVDVCNRKIKRTCETELGIVSQCLEPQKIKRWNTQYLENLALKINVKVGGRNTVLNDAIYKKMPVVTDRFPTIIFGAYVTHPAAGDDSSPSIAAVVASTDWPEVTNYRAIVSAQHHRDEIIEDLYKSHKSEKGLVHGGLIRELLVAFYRQKRLKPSRIIFYRDGVSEGQFSQVLLHELDAIRRACLSLEEGYMPTVTFVVVQKRHHTRLLPADHSNRGQMDRSCNIQPVDTEIFLPTEFDFDLNSHAGIQGMSHPAYYHVLFDENRFTADGLQVLTNNLCYTYVM
;
A
#
# COMPACT_ATOMS: atom_id res chain seq x y z
N MET A 1 -40.21 -2.57 0.96
CA MET A 1 -38.82 -2.58 0.45
C MET A 1 -37.75 -2.69 1.55
N THR A 2 -37.91 -2.04 2.72
CA THR A 2 -36.86 -1.98 3.78
C THR A 2 -36.41 -3.35 4.33
N TYR A 3 -37.34 -4.31 4.51
CA TYR A 3 -37.02 -5.65 5.04
C TYR A 3 -36.08 -6.47 4.13
N VAL A 4 -36.27 -6.39 2.81
CA VAL A 4 -35.49 -7.17 1.83
C VAL A 4 -34.02 -6.70 1.79
N ASN A 5 -33.79 -5.39 1.86
CA ASN A 5 -32.44 -4.83 1.94
C ASN A 5 -31.68 -5.31 3.19
N ASN A 6 -32.36 -5.37 4.35
CA ASN A 6 -31.75 -5.84 5.58
C ASN A 6 -31.37 -7.34 5.50
N TYR A 7 -32.23 -8.20 4.96
CA TYR A 7 -31.94 -9.64 4.81
C TYR A 7 -30.68 -9.88 3.96
N ALA A 8 -30.57 -9.25 2.79
CA ALA A 8 -29.42 -9.40 1.90
C ALA A 8 -28.11 -8.93 2.56
N GLN A 9 -28.18 -7.82 3.30
CA GLN A 9 -27.04 -7.27 4.04
C GLN A 9 -26.60 -8.20 5.19
N VAL A 10 -27.52 -8.76 5.97
CA VAL A 10 -27.21 -9.71 7.05
C VAL A 10 -26.63 -11.01 6.47
N LYS A 11 -27.22 -11.58 5.41
CA LYS A 11 -26.70 -12.77 4.71
C LYS A 11 -25.26 -12.56 4.22
N LYS A 12 -24.97 -11.41 3.59
CA LYS A 12 -23.61 -11.04 3.17
C LYS A 12 -22.65 -10.83 4.35
N THR A 13 -23.14 -10.31 5.47
CA THR A 13 -22.33 -10.04 6.68
C THR A 13 -21.98 -11.32 7.44
N LEU A 14 -22.90 -12.28 7.54
CA LEU A 14 -22.68 -13.53 8.27
C LEU A 14 -22.01 -14.64 7.44
N LYS A 15 -22.05 -14.60 6.09
CA LYS A 15 -21.38 -15.62 5.24
C LYS A 15 -19.90 -15.82 5.63
N ARG A 16 -19.49 -17.08 5.80
CA ARG A 16 -18.19 -17.58 6.29
C ARG A 16 -17.83 -17.29 7.77
N VAL A 17 -18.73 -16.72 8.57
CA VAL A 17 -18.56 -16.66 10.04
C VAL A 17 -18.80 -18.05 10.63
N LYS A 18 -18.01 -18.47 11.61
CA LYS A 18 -18.28 -19.67 12.41
C LYS A 18 -19.16 -19.33 13.61
N VAL A 19 -20.20 -20.14 13.82
CA VAL A 19 -21.06 -20.10 15.01
C VAL A 19 -20.95 -21.40 15.78
N GLU A 20 -21.04 -21.30 17.10
CA GLU A 20 -21.09 -22.42 18.03
C GLU A 20 -22.53 -22.53 18.57
N VAL A 21 -23.04 -23.75 18.52
CA VAL A 21 -24.33 -24.14 19.07
C VAL A 21 -24.06 -25.05 20.27
N ARG A 22 -24.67 -24.73 21.42
CA ARG A 22 -24.67 -25.56 22.63
C ARG A 22 -26.09 -25.96 22.97
N LEU A 23 -26.34 -27.26 23.08
CA LEU A 23 -27.65 -27.84 23.37
C LEU A 23 -27.45 -28.98 24.37
N ARG A 24 -28.37 -29.15 25.32
CA ARG A 24 -28.39 -30.35 26.17
C ARG A 24 -29.29 -31.39 25.52
N ASP A 25 -28.73 -32.56 25.18
CA ASP A 25 -29.52 -33.69 24.70
C ASP A 25 -30.05 -34.49 25.90
N TRP A 26 -31.30 -34.21 26.27
CA TRP A 26 -31.97 -34.87 27.39
C TRP A 26 -32.17 -36.38 27.20
N THR A 27 -32.04 -36.91 25.98
CA THR A 27 -32.15 -38.36 25.73
C THR A 27 -30.86 -39.11 26.07
N LYS A 28 -29.72 -38.40 26.11
CA LYS A 28 -28.39 -38.96 26.42
C LYS A 28 -27.75 -38.37 27.68
N ASN A 29 -28.35 -37.32 28.24
CA ASN A 29 -27.80 -36.51 29.33
C ASN A 29 -26.42 -35.88 29.01
N GLU A 30 -26.15 -35.62 27.73
CA GLU A 30 -24.90 -35.04 27.23
C GLU A 30 -25.07 -33.57 26.81
N GLU A 31 -24.02 -32.76 26.91
CA GLU A 31 -23.95 -31.44 26.29
C GLU A 31 -23.42 -31.56 24.85
N PHE A 32 -24.29 -31.33 23.88
CA PHE A 32 -23.93 -31.22 22.48
C PHE A 32 -23.38 -29.82 22.19
N LYS A 33 -22.06 -29.74 21.99
CA LYS A 33 -21.35 -28.56 21.51
C LYS A 33 -20.87 -28.81 20.09
N SER A 34 -21.17 -27.92 19.15
CA SER A 34 -20.67 -28.03 17.76
C SER A 34 -20.55 -26.68 17.06
N THR A 35 -19.53 -26.60 16.20
CA THR A 35 -19.17 -25.39 15.45
C THR A 35 -19.51 -25.55 13.97
N TYR A 36 -20.24 -24.59 13.42
CA TYR A 36 -20.72 -24.57 12.04
C TYR A 36 -20.25 -23.31 11.32
N THR A 37 -19.84 -23.45 10.06
CA THR A 37 -19.57 -22.29 9.19
C THR A 37 -20.87 -21.88 8.49
N ILE A 38 -21.23 -20.59 8.59
CA ILE A 38 -22.42 -20.04 7.94
C ILE A 38 -22.18 -19.95 6.43
N ASN A 39 -22.93 -20.73 5.64
CA ASN A 39 -22.91 -20.66 4.19
C ASN A 39 -24.01 -19.73 3.65
N GLY A 40 -25.16 -19.67 4.33
CA GLY A 40 -26.27 -18.79 3.98
C GLY A 40 -27.25 -18.55 5.11
N LEU A 41 -28.40 -17.99 4.74
CA LEU A 41 -29.62 -17.91 5.55
C LEU A 41 -30.73 -18.55 4.74
N SER A 42 -31.71 -19.17 5.41
CA SER A 42 -32.92 -19.69 4.76
C SER A 42 -33.70 -18.58 4.05
N ALA A 43 -34.39 -18.92 2.97
CA ALA A 43 -35.31 -18.00 2.30
C ALA A 43 -36.61 -17.81 3.12
N GLU A 44 -37.10 -18.90 3.70
CA GLU A 44 -38.32 -18.94 4.51
C GLU A 44 -38.04 -18.74 6.02
N PRO A 45 -39.04 -18.27 6.79
CA PRO A 45 -38.99 -18.25 8.25
C PRO A 45 -38.83 -19.63 8.88
N LEU A 46 -38.14 -19.70 10.01
CA LEU A 46 -37.84 -20.91 10.77
C LEU A 46 -39.08 -21.77 11.09
N GLY A 47 -40.24 -21.14 11.33
CA GLY A 47 -41.52 -21.82 11.57
C GLY A 47 -42.12 -22.52 10.35
N GLN A 48 -41.74 -22.13 9.14
CA GLN A 48 -42.19 -22.72 7.88
C GLN A 48 -41.22 -23.80 7.37
N LEU A 49 -39.93 -23.74 7.77
CA LEU A 49 -38.94 -24.74 7.40
C LEU A 49 -39.31 -26.16 7.87
N ARG A 50 -39.63 -27.01 6.90
CA ARG A 50 -39.69 -28.47 7.04
C ARG A 50 -38.32 -29.06 6.75
N SER A 51 -37.97 -30.17 7.41
CA SER A 51 -36.58 -30.65 7.44
C SER A 51 -36.46 -32.16 7.36
N VAL A 52 -35.89 -32.64 6.25
CA VAL A 52 -35.19 -33.93 6.17
C VAL A 52 -33.81 -33.87 6.87
N PHE A 53 -33.23 -32.67 7.06
CA PHE A 53 -31.86 -32.48 7.57
C PHE A 53 -31.74 -31.45 8.71
N CYS A 54 -32.09 -31.87 9.92
CA CYS A 54 -31.61 -31.23 11.15
C CYS A 54 -30.23 -31.79 11.55
N LEU A 55 -29.68 -31.25 12.66
CA LEU A 55 -28.30 -31.48 13.17
C LEU A 55 -27.75 -32.91 13.10
N ARG A 56 -28.60 -33.93 13.20
CA ARG A 56 -28.40 -35.28 12.66
C ARG A 56 -29.72 -35.70 12.01
N THR A 57 -29.65 -36.49 10.93
CA THR A 57 -30.75 -37.06 10.14
C THR A 57 -32.08 -37.17 10.91
N CYS A 58 -33.12 -36.47 10.44
CA CYS A 58 -34.48 -36.73 10.90
C CYS A 58 -34.97 -38.03 10.27
N GLU A 59 -35.54 -38.93 11.07
CA GLU A 59 -36.19 -40.15 10.58
C GLU A 59 -37.57 -39.85 9.96
N ASP A 60 -38.17 -38.71 10.31
CA ASP A 60 -39.43 -38.18 9.74
C ASP A 60 -39.17 -37.05 8.73
N GLU A 61 -39.45 -37.26 7.44
CA GLU A 61 -39.31 -36.24 6.38
C GLU A 61 -40.23 -35.01 6.58
N ASN A 62 -41.31 -35.15 7.37
CA ASN A 62 -42.36 -34.14 7.52
C ASN A 62 -42.27 -33.30 8.81
N THR A 63 -41.24 -33.52 9.67
CA THR A 63 -41.07 -32.74 10.91
C THR A 63 -40.50 -31.35 10.62
N SER A 64 -41.10 -30.29 11.18
CA SER A 64 -40.57 -28.91 11.06
C SER A 64 -39.34 -28.69 11.95
N VAL A 65 -38.47 -27.74 11.59
CA VAL A 65 -37.28 -27.42 12.40
C VAL A 65 -37.69 -27.04 13.83
N VAL A 66 -38.74 -26.24 14.01
CA VAL A 66 -39.28 -25.89 15.34
C VAL A 66 -39.75 -27.13 16.10
N GLN A 67 -40.44 -28.06 15.44
CA GLN A 67 -40.88 -29.31 16.06
C GLN A 67 -39.71 -30.21 16.45
N TYR A 68 -38.63 -30.28 15.65
CA TYR A 68 -37.42 -31.05 15.97
C TYR A 68 -36.76 -30.55 17.27
N TYR A 69 -36.49 -29.23 17.39
CA TYR A 69 -35.89 -28.67 18.60
C TYR A 69 -36.80 -28.82 19.84
N ARG A 70 -38.12 -28.77 19.66
CA ARG A 70 -39.11 -29.01 20.73
C ARG A 70 -39.18 -30.48 21.15
N LYS A 71 -39.19 -31.43 20.20
CA LYS A 71 -39.23 -32.88 20.48
C LYS A 71 -37.94 -33.35 21.17
N LYS A 72 -36.77 -33.03 20.59
CA LYS A 72 -35.47 -33.59 20.98
C LYS A 72 -34.79 -32.83 22.12
N TYR A 73 -34.65 -31.51 21.99
CA TYR A 73 -33.93 -30.68 22.98
C TYR A 73 -34.86 -30.02 24.02
N LYS A 74 -36.18 -30.26 23.93
CA LYS A 74 -37.23 -29.65 24.78
C LYS A 74 -37.25 -28.11 24.75
N LEU A 75 -36.80 -27.51 23.65
CA LEU A 75 -36.72 -26.06 23.48
C LEU A 75 -37.98 -25.50 22.80
N GLY A 76 -38.61 -24.51 23.44
CA GLY A 76 -39.65 -23.68 22.84
C GLY A 76 -39.03 -22.46 22.17
N LEU A 77 -38.83 -22.53 20.85
CA LEU A 77 -38.15 -21.46 20.12
C LEU A 77 -39.00 -20.18 20.07
N LYS A 78 -38.40 -19.02 20.34
CA LYS A 78 -39.13 -17.74 20.45
C LYS A 78 -39.26 -17.06 19.10
N TYR A 79 -38.19 -17.00 18.33
CA TYR A 79 -38.12 -16.20 17.11
C TYR A 79 -38.41 -17.01 15.84
N VAL A 80 -39.54 -17.73 15.83
CA VAL A 80 -39.95 -18.60 14.70
C VAL A 80 -40.19 -17.85 13.38
N ALA A 81 -40.38 -16.53 13.43
CA ALA A 81 -40.51 -15.67 12.25
C ALA A 81 -39.17 -15.25 11.61
N TRP A 82 -38.03 -15.53 12.26
CA TRP A 82 -36.70 -15.22 11.71
C TRP A 82 -36.22 -16.32 10.76
N PRO A 83 -35.34 -16.02 9.80
CA PRO A 83 -34.69 -17.05 9.00
C PRO A 83 -33.73 -17.89 9.86
N ALA A 84 -33.53 -19.15 9.47
CA ALA A 84 -32.48 -20.00 10.03
C ALA A 84 -31.12 -19.64 9.44
N ILE A 85 -30.06 -19.87 10.23
CA ILE A 85 -28.69 -19.98 9.70
C ILE A 85 -28.60 -21.29 8.91
N GLN A 86 -28.07 -21.21 7.68
CA GLN A 86 -27.80 -22.37 6.84
C GLN A 86 -26.30 -22.69 6.86
N ALA A 87 -25.98 -23.88 7.35
CA ALA A 87 -24.66 -24.49 7.32
C ALA A 87 -24.70 -25.81 6.50
N GLY A 88 -23.57 -26.50 6.38
CA GLY A 88 -23.46 -27.71 5.54
C GLY A 88 -23.44 -27.41 4.05
N ASN A 89 -23.40 -28.46 3.23
CA ASN A 89 -23.33 -28.36 1.77
C ASN A 89 -24.74 -28.30 1.16
N ASP A 90 -24.87 -27.84 -0.08
CA ASP A 90 -26.19 -27.66 -0.72
C ASP A 90 -27.00 -28.96 -0.82
N SER A 91 -26.34 -30.13 -0.93
CA SER A 91 -26.99 -31.45 -0.94
C SER A 91 -27.46 -31.93 0.45
N LYS A 92 -26.94 -31.36 1.54
CA LYS A 92 -27.28 -31.69 2.94
C LYS A 92 -27.22 -30.43 3.81
N PRO A 93 -28.16 -29.48 3.63
CA PRO A 93 -28.19 -28.23 4.38
C PRO A 93 -28.56 -28.50 5.84
N VAL A 94 -27.92 -27.80 6.77
CA VAL A 94 -28.20 -27.84 8.20
C VAL A 94 -28.80 -26.51 8.62
N TYR A 95 -30.03 -26.53 9.14
CA TYR A 95 -30.74 -25.33 9.60
C TYR A 95 -30.61 -25.14 11.12
N LEU A 96 -30.05 -24.00 11.51
CA LEU A 96 -29.79 -23.62 12.90
C LEU A 96 -30.63 -22.39 13.28
N PRO A 97 -31.47 -22.44 14.34
CA PRO A 97 -32.13 -21.27 14.89
C PRO A 97 -31.10 -20.23 15.34
N MET A 98 -31.26 -18.98 14.91
CA MET A 98 -30.33 -17.89 15.26
C MET A 98 -30.18 -17.69 16.78
N GLU A 99 -31.26 -17.90 17.53
CA GLU A 99 -31.30 -17.76 18.99
C GLU A 99 -30.46 -18.81 19.75
N LEU A 100 -30.05 -19.89 19.10
CA LEU A 100 -29.21 -20.95 19.67
C LEU A 100 -27.74 -20.85 19.22
N CYS A 101 -27.40 -19.83 18.42
CA CYS A 101 -26.09 -19.66 17.81
C CYS A 101 -25.30 -18.52 18.47
N SER A 102 -24.09 -18.83 18.94
CA SER A 102 -23.12 -17.84 19.42
C SER A 102 -21.98 -17.69 18.40
N ILE A 103 -21.44 -16.49 18.19
CA ILE A 103 -20.27 -16.31 17.30
C ILE A 103 -19.02 -16.82 18.02
N VAL A 104 -18.25 -17.72 17.38
CA VAL A 104 -17.01 -18.24 17.96
C VAL A 104 -16.02 -17.09 18.17
N ALA A 105 -15.40 -17.03 19.36
CA ALA A 105 -14.40 -16.03 19.70
C ALA A 105 -13.15 -16.09 18.79
N TRP A 106 -12.35 -15.03 18.79
CA TRP A 106 -11.04 -14.96 18.11
C TRP A 106 -11.05 -15.17 16.59
N GLN A 107 -12.20 -15.06 15.93
CA GLN A 107 -12.30 -15.08 14.48
C GLN A 107 -11.80 -13.77 13.86
N ARG A 108 -10.81 -13.87 12.97
CA ARG A 108 -10.32 -12.73 12.18
C ARG A 108 -11.44 -12.18 11.28
N TYR A 109 -11.75 -10.89 11.42
CA TYR A 109 -12.65 -10.20 10.50
C TYR A 109 -11.93 -9.95 9.16
N THR A 110 -12.45 -10.53 8.07
CA THR A 110 -11.81 -10.49 6.73
C THR A 110 -12.48 -9.51 5.76
N LYS A 111 -13.62 -8.92 6.12
CA LYS A 111 -14.40 -8.05 5.24
C LYS A 111 -13.90 -6.60 5.34
N LYS A 112 -14.15 -5.80 4.30
CA LYS A 112 -13.77 -4.37 4.29
C LYS A 112 -14.53 -3.59 5.37
N LEU A 113 -13.78 -2.94 6.25
CA LEU A 113 -14.33 -2.06 7.29
C LEU A 113 -14.96 -0.80 6.66
N ASN A 114 -16.05 -0.30 7.27
CA ASN A 114 -16.64 0.97 6.87
C ASN A 114 -15.84 2.17 7.42
N LYS A 115 -16.08 3.39 6.90
CA LYS A 115 -15.32 4.59 7.30
C LYS A 115 -15.26 4.79 8.83
N LYS A 116 -16.38 4.63 9.54
CA LYS A 116 -16.44 4.80 11.01
C LYS A 116 -15.61 3.74 11.74
N GLN A 117 -15.64 2.49 11.27
CA GLN A 117 -14.82 1.40 11.82
C GLN A 117 -13.33 1.61 11.56
N VAL A 118 -12.96 2.08 10.37
CA VAL A 118 -11.56 2.42 10.03
C VAL A 118 -11.07 3.56 10.92
N THR A 119 -11.85 4.64 11.10
CA THR A 119 -11.50 5.74 12.01
C THR A 119 -11.27 5.23 13.44
N LYS A 120 -12.21 4.47 14.01
CA LYS A 120 -12.04 3.90 15.37
C LYS A 120 -10.84 2.95 15.49
N LEU A 121 -10.55 2.17 14.45
CA LEU A 121 -9.38 1.30 14.44
C LEU A 121 -8.07 2.11 14.39
N LEU A 122 -8.01 3.17 13.57
CA LEU A 122 -6.87 4.07 13.53
C LEU A 122 -6.67 4.80 14.86
N GLU A 123 -7.74 5.32 15.47
CA GLU A 123 -7.70 5.93 16.81
C GLU A 123 -7.18 4.96 17.88
N ALA A 124 -7.62 3.69 17.86
CA ALA A 124 -7.20 2.68 18.84
C ALA A 124 -5.78 2.11 18.62
N THR A 125 -5.29 2.09 17.37
CA THR A 125 -3.98 1.52 17.01
C THR A 125 -2.87 2.56 16.83
N CYS A 126 -3.21 3.85 16.72
CA CYS A 126 -2.26 4.94 16.60
C CYS A 126 -1.56 5.26 17.93
N GLN A 127 -0.61 4.41 18.31
CA GLN A 127 0.27 4.64 19.44
C GLN A 127 1.46 5.50 19.03
N ARG A 128 1.89 6.42 19.90
CA ARG A 128 3.14 7.17 19.68
C ARG A 128 4.34 6.26 19.90
N SER A 129 5.48 6.67 19.35
CA SER A 129 6.78 6.00 19.45
C SER A 129 7.05 5.42 20.86
N ARG A 130 7.07 6.27 21.89
CA ARG A 130 7.33 5.90 23.30
C ARG A 130 6.26 4.99 23.93
N ASP A 131 4.99 5.18 23.59
CA ASP A 131 3.90 4.32 24.13
C ASP A 131 4.03 2.90 23.57
N ARG A 132 4.38 2.81 22.28
CA ARG A 132 4.58 1.53 21.58
C ARG A 132 5.85 0.81 22.09
N GLU A 133 6.92 1.54 22.33
CA GLU A 133 8.14 1.03 22.97
C GLU A 133 7.83 0.42 24.35
N ASN A 134 7.16 1.18 25.23
CA ASN A 134 6.75 0.71 26.55
C ASN A 134 5.89 -0.57 26.46
N ASN A 135 4.93 -0.61 25.54
CA ASN A 135 4.08 -1.78 25.32
C ASN A 135 4.87 -3.02 24.86
N ILE A 136 5.86 -2.84 23.98
CA ILE A 136 6.74 -3.94 23.52
C ILE A 136 7.61 -4.44 24.68
N THR A 137 8.28 -3.55 25.40
CA THR A 137 9.14 -3.89 26.55
C THR A 137 8.34 -4.58 27.65
N GLN A 138 7.13 -4.09 27.97
CA GLN A 138 6.24 -4.72 28.94
C GLN A 138 5.78 -6.11 28.47
N MET A 139 5.42 -6.28 27.19
CA MET A 139 5.01 -7.58 26.64
C MET A 139 6.16 -8.60 26.68
N ILE A 140 7.39 -8.19 26.37
CA ILE A 140 8.57 -9.06 26.46
C ILE A 140 8.79 -9.46 27.92
N ARG A 141 8.88 -8.49 28.83
CA ARG A 141 9.03 -8.74 30.28
C ARG A 141 7.94 -9.64 30.86
N GLN A 142 6.69 -9.50 30.43
CA GLN A 142 5.61 -10.37 30.89
C GLN A 142 5.78 -11.82 30.42
N LYS A 143 6.33 -12.04 29.22
CA LYS A 143 6.62 -13.39 28.72
C LYS A 143 7.83 -14.01 29.38
N THR A 144 8.94 -13.28 29.51
CA THR A 144 10.17 -13.79 30.14
C THR A 144 10.01 -14.05 31.65
N ASN A 145 9.18 -13.26 32.34
CA ASN A 145 8.89 -13.47 33.77
C ASN A 145 7.78 -14.50 34.03
N ASN A 146 6.83 -14.69 33.11
CA ASN A 146 5.96 -15.86 33.15
C ASN A 146 6.80 -17.10 32.83
N ARG A 147 7.12 -17.90 33.85
CA ARG A 147 7.71 -19.23 33.70
C ARG A 147 6.68 -20.24 33.14
N ASP A 148 6.06 -19.92 32.02
CA ASP A 148 5.34 -20.91 31.21
C ASP A 148 6.34 -21.97 30.77
N ASP A 149 5.99 -23.25 30.90
CA ASP A 149 6.90 -24.39 30.69
C ASP A 149 7.63 -24.34 29.34
N LYS A 150 7.02 -23.72 28.32
CA LYS A 150 7.57 -23.60 26.96
C LYS A 150 8.85 -22.77 26.86
N GLU A 151 8.99 -21.67 27.59
CA GLU A 151 10.21 -20.86 27.51
C GLU A 151 11.35 -21.51 28.30
N SER A 152 11.00 -22.15 29.43
CA SER A 152 11.90 -23.04 30.18
C SER A 152 12.40 -24.20 29.30
N LEU A 153 11.52 -24.83 28.51
CA LEU A 153 11.87 -25.90 27.56
C LEU A 153 12.79 -25.40 26.44
N ILE A 154 12.47 -24.28 25.77
CA ILE A 154 13.32 -23.74 24.69
C ILE A 154 14.74 -23.45 25.23
N ARG A 155 14.84 -22.86 26.42
CA ARG A 155 16.13 -22.55 27.05
C ARG A 155 16.92 -23.79 27.48
N ARG A 156 16.24 -24.86 27.94
CA ARG A 156 16.87 -26.12 28.36
C ARG A 156 17.33 -26.98 27.18
N GLU A 157 16.46 -27.17 26.18
CA GLU A 157 16.69 -28.09 25.07
C GLU A 157 17.58 -27.48 23.97
N PHE A 158 17.42 -26.18 23.68
CA PHE A 158 18.13 -25.50 22.58
C PHE A 158 19.21 -24.52 23.05
N GLY A 159 19.36 -24.30 24.37
CA GLY A 159 20.32 -23.32 24.92
C GLY A 159 20.02 -21.86 24.58
N LEU A 160 18.86 -21.56 23.97
CA LEU A 160 18.52 -20.22 23.50
C LEU A 160 18.03 -19.33 24.65
N GLN A 161 18.51 -18.09 24.68
CA GLN A 161 18.07 -17.08 25.65
C GLN A 161 17.74 -15.76 24.92
N VAL A 162 16.53 -15.26 25.15
CA VAL A 162 16.07 -13.97 24.63
C VAL A 162 16.52 -12.86 25.60
N ARG A 163 16.99 -11.72 25.06
CA ARG A 163 17.27 -10.52 25.87
C ARG A 163 15.98 -9.70 26.02
N GLU A 164 15.75 -9.16 27.21
CA GLU A 164 14.57 -8.30 27.48
C GLU A 164 14.72 -6.89 26.90
N GLU A 165 15.96 -6.47 26.62
CA GLU A 165 16.32 -5.15 26.11
C GLU A 165 16.30 -5.13 24.59
N MET A 166 15.90 -4.00 24.01
CA MET A 166 15.96 -3.80 22.56
C MET A 166 17.41 -3.70 22.08
N ALA A 167 17.67 -4.18 20.86
CA ALA A 167 18.99 -4.07 20.25
C ALA A 167 19.35 -2.59 20.01
N LEU A 168 20.48 -2.15 20.56
CA LEU A 168 21.06 -0.85 20.27
C LEU A 168 21.83 -0.91 18.95
N VAL A 169 21.56 0.06 18.07
CA VAL A 169 22.11 0.14 16.71
C VAL A 169 22.70 1.53 16.50
N LYS A 170 23.85 1.61 15.81
CA LYS A 170 24.43 2.89 15.38
C LYS A 170 23.72 3.41 14.13
N ALA A 171 23.48 4.73 14.11
CA ALA A 171 22.68 5.37 13.09
C ALA A 171 23.30 6.72 12.70
N ARG A 172 23.13 7.12 11.44
CA ARG A 172 23.53 8.45 10.93
C ARG A 172 22.30 9.22 10.46
N VAL A 173 22.24 10.49 10.79
CA VAL A 173 21.32 11.44 10.15
C VAL A 173 21.93 11.84 8.80
N LEU A 174 21.30 11.48 7.69
CA LEU A 174 21.75 11.93 6.37
C LEU A 174 21.37 13.41 6.17
N PRO A 175 22.25 14.26 5.59
CA PRO A 175 21.93 15.64 5.30
C PRO A 175 20.79 15.72 4.27
N SER A 176 19.88 16.69 4.45
CA SER A 176 18.83 16.94 3.46
C SER A 176 19.38 17.66 2.23
N PRO A 177 18.97 17.26 1.01
CA PRO A 177 19.45 17.88 -0.21
C PRO A 177 18.98 19.33 -0.31
N LEU A 178 19.82 20.18 -0.90
CA LEU A 178 19.42 21.53 -1.26
C LEU A 178 18.44 21.47 -2.45
N LEU A 179 17.22 21.96 -2.26
CA LEU A 179 16.22 22.06 -3.32
C LEU A 179 16.34 23.42 -4.00
N LYS A 180 16.44 23.43 -5.33
CA LYS A 180 16.51 24.64 -6.17
C LYS A 180 15.12 24.99 -6.71
N TYR A 181 14.84 26.30 -6.71
CA TYR A 181 13.64 26.95 -7.23
C TYR A 181 14.04 28.01 -8.28
N HIS A 182 13.06 28.64 -8.94
CA HIS A 182 13.32 29.65 -9.96
C HIS A 182 13.95 30.93 -9.40
N ASP A 183 14.94 31.49 -10.10
CA ASP A 183 15.77 32.61 -9.60
C ASP A 183 15.04 33.94 -9.44
N SER A 184 13.82 34.09 -9.98
CA SER A 184 12.93 35.24 -9.74
C SER A 184 12.00 35.08 -8.52
N GLY A 185 12.14 34.00 -7.75
CA GLY A 185 11.58 33.89 -6.40
C GLY A 185 12.35 34.76 -5.41
N ARG A 186 11.72 35.13 -4.28
CA ARG A 186 12.42 35.80 -3.17
C ARG A 186 13.40 34.82 -2.52
N GLU A 187 12.95 33.57 -2.35
CA GLU A 187 13.79 32.43 -1.98
C GLU A 187 14.04 31.56 -3.22
N LYS A 188 15.31 31.34 -3.54
CA LYS A 188 15.76 30.62 -4.74
C LYS A 188 16.11 29.14 -4.47
N SER A 189 16.23 28.78 -3.20
CA SER A 189 16.58 27.44 -2.75
C SER A 189 16.20 27.25 -1.27
N VAL A 190 16.07 26.00 -0.83
CA VAL A 190 15.77 25.65 0.57
C VAL A 190 16.44 24.34 0.98
N HIS A 191 16.96 24.27 2.20
CA HIS A 191 17.28 23.01 2.87
C HIS A 191 16.05 22.53 3.64
N PRO A 192 15.44 21.39 3.28
CA PRO A 192 14.35 20.78 4.03
C PRO A 192 14.74 20.54 5.49
N GLN A 193 13.88 20.93 6.43
CA GLN A 193 14.11 20.79 7.87
C GLN A 193 13.29 19.61 8.37
N MET A 194 13.95 18.60 8.95
CA MET A 194 13.33 17.33 9.36
C MET A 194 12.41 16.73 8.27
N GLY A 195 12.86 16.72 7.01
CA GLY A 195 12.07 16.19 5.89
C GLY A 195 10.88 17.05 5.44
N GLN A 196 10.74 18.30 5.93
CA GLN A 196 9.62 19.20 5.60
C GLN A 196 10.10 20.55 5.04
N TRP A 197 9.33 21.10 4.12
CA TRP A 197 9.50 22.44 3.54
C TRP A 197 8.16 22.97 3.00
N ASN A 198 8.11 24.24 2.60
CA ASN A 198 6.92 24.88 2.03
C ASN A 198 7.26 25.69 0.76
N MET A 199 6.21 26.17 0.07
CA MET A 199 6.33 26.98 -1.16
C MET A 199 6.39 28.50 -0.92
N THR A 200 6.25 28.96 0.33
CA THR A 200 6.26 30.38 0.69
C THR A 200 7.50 31.07 0.14
N ASN A 201 7.36 32.28 -0.42
CA ASN A 201 8.42 33.09 -1.06
C ASN A 201 9.13 32.48 -2.29
N LYS A 202 8.81 31.24 -2.69
CA LYS A 202 9.49 30.49 -3.76
C LYS A 202 8.66 30.53 -5.05
N LYS A 203 9.30 30.29 -6.18
CA LYS A 203 8.64 30.13 -7.49
C LYS A 203 9.06 28.80 -8.12
N MET A 204 8.11 28.06 -8.67
CA MET A 204 8.35 26.79 -9.35
C MET A 204 9.39 26.95 -10.46
N VAL A 205 10.31 25.99 -10.59
CA VAL A 205 11.45 26.04 -11.54
C VAL A 205 10.99 26.36 -12.97
N ASN A 206 9.89 25.78 -13.43
CA ASN A 206 9.17 26.29 -14.59
C ASN A 206 7.66 25.97 -14.52
N GLY A 207 6.85 26.95 -14.87
CA GLY A 207 5.40 26.78 -15.08
C GLY A 207 5.10 26.17 -16.45
N GLY A 208 4.31 25.10 -16.50
CA GLY A 208 3.73 24.62 -17.75
C GLY A 208 2.62 25.57 -18.23
N LYS A 209 2.59 25.86 -19.53
CA LYS A 209 1.65 26.85 -20.10
C LYS A 209 0.28 26.21 -20.34
N LEU A 210 -0.75 26.73 -19.66
CA LEU A 210 -2.14 26.30 -19.82
C LEU A 210 -2.92 27.31 -20.68
N GLN A 211 -3.02 27.05 -21.99
CA GLN A 211 -3.73 27.95 -22.91
C GLN A 211 -5.25 27.78 -22.87
N VAL A 212 -5.73 26.54 -22.73
CA VAL A 212 -7.16 26.18 -22.71
C VAL A 212 -7.41 25.24 -21.54
N TRP A 213 -8.49 25.47 -20.80
CA TRP A 213 -8.93 24.62 -19.71
C TRP A 213 -10.44 24.72 -19.52
N ALA A 214 -11.03 23.74 -18.85
CA ALA A 214 -12.46 23.71 -18.55
C ALA A 214 -12.71 23.25 -17.10
N LEU A 215 -13.82 23.70 -16.51
CA LEU A 215 -14.35 23.18 -15.25
C LEU A 215 -15.67 22.44 -15.54
N VAL A 216 -15.83 21.26 -14.96
CA VAL A 216 -17.14 20.58 -14.89
C VAL A 216 -17.48 20.30 -13.42
N ASN A 217 -18.55 20.91 -12.93
CA ASN A 217 -19.01 20.74 -11.54
C ASN A 217 -20.14 19.71 -11.48
N PHE A 218 -19.84 18.52 -10.98
CA PHE A 218 -20.81 17.43 -10.77
C PHE A 218 -21.48 17.47 -9.38
N SER A 219 -21.34 18.56 -8.62
CA SER A 219 -21.84 18.67 -7.25
C SER A 219 -23.00 19.67 -7.13
N ARG A 220 -23.81 19.53 -6.08
CA ARG A 220 -24.87 20.48 -5.71
C ARG A 220 -24.36 21.70 -4.92
N VAL A 221 -23.09 22.10 -5.13
CA VAL A 221 -22.55 23.35 -4.55
C VAL A 221 -23.06 24.52 -5.40
N SER A 222 -23.44 25.63 -4.76
CA SER A 222 -23.93 26.82 -5.46
C SER A 222 -22.89 27.36 -6.45
N GLN A 223 -23.39 28.05 -7.47
CA GLN A 223 -22.53 28.66 -8.48
C GLN A 223 -21.61 29.72 -7.85
N ASP A 224 -22.09 30.52 -6.90
CA ASP A 224 -21.32 31.60 -6.26
C ASP A 224 -20.07 31.08 -5.55
N ILE A 225 -20.22 30.08 -4.67
CA ILE A 225 -19.10 29.39 -3.99
C ILE A 225 -18.17 28.73 -5.01
N THR A 226 -18.71 28.28 -6.15
CA THR A 226 -17.89 27.71 -7.25
C THR A 226 -17.09 28.80 -7.97
N PHE A 227 -17.64 30.02 -8.12
CA PHE A 227 -17.01 31.16 -8.79
C PHE A 227 -15.98 31.89 -7.91
N GLU A 228 -16.25 32.12 -6.61
CA GLU A 228 -15.25 32.61 -5.65
C GLU A 228 -14.02 31.69 -5.61
N PHE A 229 -14.29 30.38 -5.49
CA PHE A 229 -13.27 29.35 -5.53
C PHE A 229 -12.55 29.25 -6.88
N LEU A 230 -13.21 29.61 -7.98
CA LEU A 230 -12.57 29.71 -9.29
C LEU A 230 -11.63 30.91 -9.34
N GLY A 231 -12.03 32.09 -8.87
CA GLY A 231 -11.17 33.27 -8.81
C GLY A 231 -9.87 33.00 -8.06
N ALA A 232 -9.98 32.55 -6.80
CA ALA A 232 -8.86 32.19 -5.93
C ALA A 232 -7.95 31.05 -6.44
N LEU A 233 -8.30 30.43 -7.57
CA LEU A 233 -7.57 29.33 -8.18
C LEU A 233 -7.23 29.56 -9.66
N VAL A 234 -7.90 30.46 -10.37
CA VAL A 234 -7.37 30.99 -11.63
C VAL A 234 -6.05 31.72 -11.33
N ASP A 235 -5.95 32.36 -10.17
CA ASP A 235 -4.69 32.85 -9.58
C ASP A 235 -3.66 31.73 -9.24
N VAL A 236 -4.07 30.45 -9.21
CA VAL A 236 -3.31 29.31 -8.62
C VAL A 236 -3.39 27.97 -9.45
N CYS A 237 -3.75 28.01 -10.75
CA CYS A 237 -3.81 26.89 -11.75
C CYS A 237 -5.04 25.88 -11.69
N ASN A 238 -5.44 25.20 -12.81
CA ASN A 238 -6.77 24.50 -13.00
C ASN A 238 -6.92 22.93 -13.20
N ARG A 239 -8.14 22.40 -13.53
CA ARG A 239 -8.81 21.19 -12.91
C ARG A 239 -9.05 19.87 -13.75
N LYS A 240 -9.70 18.77 -13.24
CA LYS A 240 -9.72 17.34 -13.79
C LYS A 240 -11.10 16.80 -14.19
N ILE A 241 -11.05 15.76 -15.04
CA ILE A 241 -11.97 14.59 -15.01
C ILE A 241 -11.35 13.15 -14.89
N LYS A 242 -10.03 12.89 -15.06
CA LYS A 242 -9.29 11.57 -14.89
C LYS A 242 -9.72 10.40 -15.78
N ARG A 243 -10.89 9.77 -15.61
CA ARG A 243 -11.11 8.39 -16.13
C ARG A 243 -11.23 8.34 -17.65
N THR A 244 -12.36 8.76 -18.21
CA THR A 244 -12.56 8.99 -19.66
C THR A 244 -11.44 9.85 -20.24
N CYS A 245 -10.98 10.84 -19.48
CA CYS A 245 -9.89 11.72 -19.88
C CYS A 245 -8.56 11.00 -20.12
N GLU A 246 -8.03 10.19 -19.19
CA GLU A 246 -6.69 9.62 -19.32
C GLU A 246 -6.66 8.34 -20.17
N THR A 247 -7.77 7.60 -20.29
CA THR A 247 -7.81 6.33 -21.06
C THR A 247 -8.39 6.45 -22.46
N GLU A 248 -9.41 7.29 -22.67
CA GLU A 248 -10.15 7.35 -23.94
C GLU A 248 -9.86 8.64 -24.74
N LEU A 249 -9.60 9.76 -24.06
CA LEU A 249 -9.47 11.08 -24.70
C LEU A 249 -8.06 11.73 -24.62
N GLY A 250 -7.13 11.16 -23.85
CA GLY A 250 -5.78 11.74 -23.61
C GLY A 250 -5.73 13.07 -22.83
N ILE A 251 -6.82 13.48 -22.17
CA ILE A 251 -6.99 14.81 -21.55
C ILE A 251 -6.33 14.92 -20.17
N VAL A 252 -5.35 15.82 -20.04
CA VAL A 252 -4.70 16.21 -18.77
C VAL A 252 -5.67 16.92 -17.81
N SER A 253 -5.47 16.79 -16.48
CA SER A 253 -6.54 17.13 -15.53
C SER A 253 -6.11 17.25 -13.99
N GLN A 254 -6.74 18.08 -13.10
CA GLN A 254 -6.71 18.08 -11.56
C GLN A 254 -8.07 17.96 -10.73
N CYS A 255 -8.33 16.87 -9.96
CA CYS A 255 -9.66 16.52 -9.34
C CYS A 255 -9.81 17.07 -7.92
N LEU A 256 -11.05 17.30 -7.47
CA LEU A 256 -11.35 17.99 -6.22
C LEU A 256 -12.47 17.31 -5.42
N GLU A 257 -12.42 17.43 -4.09
CA GLU A 257 -13.49 16.99 -3.20
C GLU A 257 -14.36 18.20 -2.80
N PRO A 258 -15.70 18.19 -3.03
CA PRO A 258 -16.56 19.35 -2.75
C PRO A 258 -16.54 19.85 -1.29
N GLN A 259 -16.26 18.96 -0.31
CA GLN A 259 -16.12 19.38 1.09
C GLN A 259 -14.84 20.18 1.36
N LYS A 260 -13.75 19.89 0.63
CA LYS A 260 -12.50 20.67 0.68
C LYS A 260 -12.67 22.00 -0.04
N ILE A 261 -13.51 22.06 -1.08
CA ILE A 261 -13.90 23.32 -1.72
C ILE A 261 -14.64 24.22 -0.71
N LYS A 262 -15.67 23.74 -0.01
CA LYS A 262 -16.41 24.58 0.96
C LYS A 262 -15.58 25.16 2.12
N ARG A 263 -14.34 24.70 2.31
CA ARG A 263 -13.41 25.13 3.37
C ARG A 263 -11.96 25.10 2.84
N TRP A 264 -11.70 25.80 1.74
CA TRP A 264 -10.34 25.92 1.21
C TRP A 264 -9.44 26.73 2.15
N ASN A 265 -8.12 26.56 2.01
CA ASN A 265 -7.11 27.42 2.61
C ASN A 265 -5.91 27.53 1.67
N THR A 266 -5.00 28.47 1.93
CA THR A 266 -3.84 28.75 1.07
C THR A 266 -2.99 27.49 0.84
N GLN A 267 -2.70 26.71 1.88
CA GLN A 267 -1.91 25.48 1.76
C GLN A 267 -2.55 24.45 0.83
N TYR A 268 -3.89 24.30 0.86
CA TYR A 268 -4.61 23.42 -0.05
C TYR A 268 -4.49 23.89 -1.50
N LEU A 269 -4.55 25.20 -1.75
CA LEU A 269 -4.39 25.79 -3.09
C LEU A 269 -2.94 25.67 -3.60
N GLU A 270 -1.93 25.95 -2.77
CA GLU A 270 -0.52 25.72 -3.10
C GLU A 270 -0.26 24.25 -3.48
N ASN A 271 -0.70 23.31 -2.64
CA ASN A 271 -0.56 21.87 -2.91
C ASN A 271 -1.30 21.46 -4.18
N LEU A 272 -2.39 22.16 -4.54
CA LEU A 272 -3.15 21.91 -5.75
C LEU A 272 -2.41 22.42 -7.00
N ALA A 273 -1.80 23.61 -6.93
CA ALA A 273 -0.96 24.17 -7.99
C ALA A 273 0.21 23.25 -8.34
N LEU A 274 0.89 22.73 -7.32
CA LEU A 274 2.00 21.78 -7.47
C LEU A 274 1.59 20.56 -8.32
N LYS A 275 0.39 20.01 -8.08
CA LYS A 275 -0.16 18.88 -8.85
C LYS A 275 -0.49 19.22 -10.29
N ILE A 276 -0.83 20.47 -10.56
CA ILE A 276 -1.29 20.92 -11.87
C ILE A 276 -0.09 21.16 -12.75
N ASN A 277 0.91 21.88 -12.22
CA ASN A 277 2.13 22.21 -12.95
C ASN A 277 2.83 20.98 -13.55
N VAL A 278 3.06 19.94 -12.73
CA VAL A 278 3.67 18.67 -13.19
C VAL A 278 2.90 18.04 -14.34
N LYS A 279 1.57 18.07 -14.29
CA LYS A 279 0.74 17.41 -15.29
C LYS A 279 0.70 18.16 -16.62
N VAL A 280 0.95 19.46 -16.60
CA VAL A 280 1.17 20.28 -17.81
C VAL A 280 2.66 20.39 -18.18
N GLY A 281 3.52 19.53 -17.60
CA GLY A 281 4.94 19.40 -17.97
C GLY A 281 5.89 20.42 -17.31
N GLY A 282 5.44 21.18 -16.31
CA GLY A 282 6.29 22.07 -15.51
C GLY A 282 6.97 21.36 -14.34
N ARG A 283 8.12 21.86 -13.90
CA ARG A 283 8.86 21.34 -12.74
C ARG A 283 8.67 22.28 -11.56
N ASN A 284 8.38 21.72 -10.39
CA ASN A 284 8.19 22.50 -9.16
C ASN A 284 9.53 22.82 -8.49
N THR A 285 10.36 21.79 -8.34
CA THR A 285 11.68 21.78 -7.71
C THR A 285 12.65 20.94 -8.53
N VAL A 286 13.94 21.20 -8.37
CA VAL A 286 15.04 20.35 -8.87
C VAL A 286 16.05 20.17 -7.74
N LEU A 287 16.73 19.02 -7.65
CA LEU A 287 17.86 18.85 -6.74
C LEU A 287 19.01 19.76 -7.20
N ASN A 288 19.55 20.59 -6.29
CA ASN A 288 20.66 21.47 -6.60
C ASN A 288 21.87 20.70 -7.15
N ASP A 289 22.15 19.53 -6.58
CA ASP A 289 23.25 18.66 -7.00
C ASP A 289 23.03 18.00 -8.37
N ALA A 290 21.78 17.90 -8.83
CA ALA A 290 21.51 17.46 -10.21
C ALA A 290 21.90 18.53 -11.23
N ILE A 291 21.65 19.81 -10.91
CA ILE A 291 22.01 20.96 -11.76
C ILE A 291 23.54 21.11 -11.85
N TYR A 292 24.23 21.02 -10.70
CA TYR A 292 25.69 21.16 -10.64
C TYR A 292 26.47 19.86 -10.89
N LYS A 293 25.80 18.79 -11.35
CA LYS A 293 26.41 17.48 -11.68
C LYS A 293 27.19 16.83 -10.52
N LYS A 294 26.67 16.98 -9.30
CA LYS A 294 27.23 16.48 -8.03
C LYS A 294 26.55 15.20 -7.51
N MET A 295 25.80 14.48 -8.35
CA MET A 295 25.21 13.18 -7.99
C MET A 295 25.99 12.08 -8.72
N PRO A 296 26.91 11.36 -8.03
CA PRO A 296 27.70 10.29 -8.62
C PRO A 296 26.80 9.24 -9.28
N VAL A 297 27.29 8.61 -10.35
CA VAL A 297 26.57 7.63 -11.19
C VAL A 297 25.35 8.20 -11.93
N VAL A 298 24.66 9.22 -11.43
CA VAL A 298 23.43 9.76 -12.04
C VAL A 298 23.70 10.94 -12.96
N THR A 299 24.49 11.94 -12.54
CA THR A 299 24.66 13.22 -13.29
C THR A 299 26.06 13.47 -13.82
N ASP A 300 26.89 12.42 -13.88
CA ASP A 300 28.21 12.44 -14.51
C ASP A 300 28.12 12.50 -16.06
N ARG A 301 29.18 12.07 -16.76
CA ARG A 301 29.22 12.10 -18.23
C ARG A 301 28.34 11.05 -18.93
N PHE A 302 27.83 10.04 -18.22
CA PHE A 302 27.09 8.92 -18.79
C PHE A 302 25.58 9.05 -18.49
N PRO A 303 24.71 9.07 -19.52
CA PRO A 303 23.26 9.18 -19.31
C PRO A 303 22.71 8.04 -18.46
N THR A 304 21.95 8.39 -17.43
CA THR A 304 21.39 7.42 -16.47
C THR A 304 19.89 7.57 -16.38
N ILE A 305 19.17 6.45 -16.48
CA ILE A 305 17.72 6.38 -16.32
C ILE A 305 17.38 5.69 -15.00
N ILE A 306 16.41 6.27 -14.27
CA ILE A 306 15.96 5.76 -12.97
C ILE A 306 14.53 5.27 -13.14
N PHE A 307 14.31 4.00 -12.84
CA PHE A 307 13.03 3.32 -12.88
C PHE A 307 12.46 3.12 -11.47
N GLY A 308 11.14 3.14 -11.38
CA GLY A 308 10.39 2.67 -10.21
C GLY A 308 9.30 1.70 -10.66
N ALA A 309 9.18 0.54 -10.01
CA ALA A 309 8.25 -0.52 -10.38
C ALA A 309 7.48 -1.03 -9.16
N TYR A 310 6.18 -1.28 -9.31
CA TYR A 310 5.29 -1.74 -8.24
C TYR A 310 4.08 -2.49 -8.82
N VAL A 311 3.61 -3.53 -8.11
CA VAL A 311 2.39 -4.28 -8.45
C VAL A 311 1.28 -4.03 -7.43
N THR A 312 0.08 -3.72 -7.91
CA THR A 312 -1.12 -3.60 -7.08
C THR A 312 -1.99 -4.83 -7.22
N HIS A 313 -2.20 -5.58 -6.14
CA HIS A 313 -3.15 -6.68 -6.12
C HIS A 313 -4.59 -6.23 -5.76
N PRO A 314 -5.60 -7.01 -6.18
CA PRO A 314 -6.98 -6.88 -5.70
C PRO A 314 -7.14 -7.03 -4.19
N ALA A 315 -8.25 -6.48 -3.68
CA ALA A 315 -8.61 -6.55 -2.27
C ALA A 315 -8.71 -8.00 -1.76
N ALA A 316 -8.53 -8.22 -0.45
CA ALA A 316 -8.66 -9.54 0.14
C ALA A 316 -10.07 -10.11 -0.06
N GLY A 317 -10.16 -11.31 -0.63
CA GLY A 317 -11.44 -11.97 -0.95
C GLY A 317 -11.99 -11.64 -2.34
N ASP A 318 -11.30 -10.83 -3.14
CA ASP A 318 -11.40 -10.82 -4.60
C ASP A 318 -10.52 -11.96 -5.15
N ASP A 319 -11.06 -12.69 -6.13
CA ASP A 319 -10.55 -13.93 -6.73
C ASP A 319 -10.40 -13.86 -8.27
N SER A 320 -10.74 -12.72 -8.88
CA SER A 320 -10.96 -12.62 -10.33
C SER A 320 -10.44 -11.32 -10.96
N SER A 321 -10.33 -10.23 -10.21
CA SER A 321 -9.70 -8.99 -10.72
C SER A 321 -8.20 -9.24 -11.02
N PRO A 322 -7.62 -8.63 -12.08
CA PRO A 322 -6.19 -8.76 -12.37
C PRO A 322 -5.32 -8.01 -11.34
N SER A 323 -4.06 -8.39 -11.23
CA SER A 323 -3.02 -7.51 -10.67
C SER A 323 -2.70 -6.40 -11.67
N ILE A 324 -2.29 -5.22 -11.20
CA ILE A 324 -1.86 -4.12 -12.06
C ILE A 324 -0.41 -3.78 -11.75
N ALA A 325 0.49 -4.03 -12.70
CA ALA A 325 1.86 -3.53 -12.66
C ALA A 325 1.90 -2.07 -13.14
N ALA A 326 2.71 -1.26 -12.47
CA ALA A 326 3.03 0.10 -12.85
C ALA A 326 4.53 0.28 -12.85
N VAL A 327 5.08 0.75 -13.98
CA VAL A 327 6.50 1.08 -14.12
C VAL A 327 6.62 2.54 -14.55
N VAL A 328 7.45 3.28 -13.83
CA VAL A 328 7.81 4.65 -14.14
C VAL A 328 9.29 4.72 -14.50
N ALA A 329 9.66 5.67 -15.36
CA ALA A 329 11.07 6.01 -15.60
C ALA A 329 11.27 7.51 -15.72
N SER A 330 12.41 8.01 -15.24
CA SER A 330 12.82 9.39 -15.43
C SER A 330 13.05 9.70 -16.91
N THR A 331 12.76 10.93 -17.36
CA THR A 331 12.88 11.31 -18.78
C THR A 331 13.68 12.59 -19.01
N ASP A 332 14.07 13.29 -17.95
CA ASP A 332 14.66 14.62 -17.99
C ASP A 332 16.12 14.71 -17.51
N TRP A 333 16.88 13.60 -17.57
CA TRP A 333 18.33 13.55 -17.27
C TRP A 333 19.13 14.77 -17.78
N PRO A 334 19.99 15.41 -16.97
CA PRO A 334 20.46 14.98 -15.65
C PRO A 334 19.56 15.34 -14.47
N GLU A 335 18.45 16.05 -14.66
CA GLU A 335 17.71 16.62 -13.52
C GLU A 335 16.83 15.63 -12.73
N VAL A 336 16.35 14.58 -13.40
CA VAL A 336 15.56 13.48 -12.80
C VAL A 336 14.32 13.95 -12.01
N THR A 337 13.57 14.91 -12.55
CA THR A 337 12.34 15.45 -11.92
C THR A 337 11.06 15.01 -12.63
N ASN A 338 11.14 14.68 -13.92
CA ASN A 338 10.00 14.26 -14.72
C ASN A 338 10.05 12.75 -14.97
N TYR A 339 8.92 12.09 -14.69
CA TYR A 339 8.76 10.65 -14.87
C TYR A 339 7.59 10.36 -15.82
N ARG A 340 7.80 9.41 -16.73
CA ARG A 340 6.74 8.81 -17.54
C ARG A 340 6.30 7.51 -16.88
N ALA A 341 4.99 7.28 -16.78
CA ALA A 341 4.40 6.05 -16.26
C ALA A 341 3.78 5.23 -17.40
N ILE A 342 3.93 3.91 -17.33
CA ILE A 342 3.18 2.93 -18.13
C ILE A 342 2.66 1.85 -17.17
N VAL A 343 1.47 1.34 -17.43
CA VAL A 343 0.80 0.31 -16.62
C VAL A 343 0.42 -0.87 -17.48
N SER A 344 0.43 -2.07 -16.90
CA SER A 344 -0.14 -3.27 -17.53
C SER A 344 -0.95 -4.08 -16.52
N ALA A 345 -1.92 -4.84 -17.03
CA ALA A 345 -2.70 -5.78 -16.24
C ALA A 345 -2.12 -7.19 -16.42
N GLN A 346 -1.97 -7.92 -15.33
CA GLN A 346 -1.36 -9.25 -15.29
C GLN A 346 -2.18 -10.21 -14.42
N HIS A 347 -1.75 -11.47 -14.35
CA HIS A 347 -2.47 -12.54 -13.66
C HIS A 347 -2.84 -12.21 -12.19
N HIS A 348 -3.94 -12.81 -11.71
CA HIS A 348 -4.48 -12.54 -10.38
C HIS A 348 -3.46 -12.88 -9.28
N ARG A 349 -3.05 -11.87 -8.50
CA ARG A 349 -2.05 -11.98 -7.42
C ARG A 349 -0.67 -12.46 -7.86
N ASP A 350 -0.35 -12.39 -9.15
CA ASP A 350 1.05 -12.45 -9.56
C ASP A 350 1.74 -11.15 -9.14
N GLU A 351 2.95 -11.29 -8.59
CA GLU A 351 3.84 -10.21 -8.16
C GLU A 351 4.95 -9.98 -9.21
N ILE A 352 5.33 -10.97 -10.02
CA ILE A 352 6.38 -10.78 -11.04
C ILE A 352 5.80 -9.95 -12.18
N ILE A 353 6.51 -8.92 -12.65
CA ILE A 353 6.00 -8.08 -13.74
C ILE A 353 6.25 -8.78 -15.09
N GLU A 354 5.30 -9.62 -15.51
CA GLU A 354 5.35 -10.37 -16.79
C GLU A 354 5.63 -9.45 -18.00
N ASP A 355 5.04 -8.25 -17.99
CA ASP A 355 4.94 -7.37 -19.15
C ASP A 355 6.11 -6.35 -19.27
N LEU A 356 7.17 -6.49 -18.47
CA LEU A 356 8.39 -5.65 -18.56
C LEU A 356 9.00 -5.66 -19.97
N TYR A 357 9.00 -6.83 -20.60
CA TYR A 357 9.38 -7.04 -21.98
C TYR A 357 8.56 -8.17 -22.59
N LYS A 358 8.01 -7.92 -23.79
CA LYS A 358 7.30 -8.93 -24.57
C LYS A 358 7.68 -8.87 -26.04
N SER A 359 7.64 -10.03 -26.69
CA SER A 359 7.85 -10.16 -28.13
C SER A 359 6.85 -11.15 -28.72
N HIS A 360 6.20 -10.78 -29.81
CA HIS A 360 5.30 -11.67 -30.55
C HIS A 360 5.66 -11.67 -32.04
N LYS A 361 5.45 -12.81 -32.71
CA LYS A 361 5.62 -12.89 -34.16
C LYS A 361 4.40 -12.27 -34.84
N SER A 362 4.65 -11.37 -35.79
CA SER A 362 3.68 -10.79 -36.72
C SER A 362 4.06 -11.20 -38.14
N GLU A 363 3.16 -11.01 -39.11
CA GLU A 363 3.42 -11.20 -40.55
C GLU A 363 4.63 -10.39 -41.04
N LYS A 364 4.94 -9.26 -40.37
CA LYS A 364 6.06 -8.37 -40.68
C LYS A 364 7.33 -8.65 -39.86
N GLY A 365 7.40 -9.79 -39.16
CA GLY A 365 8.53 -10.20 -38.33
C GLY A 365 8.28 -10.11 -36.83
N LEU A 366 9.35 -10.12 -36.03
CA LEU A 366 9.26 -10.12 -34.57
C LEU A 366 8.97 -8.71 -34.04
N VAL A 367 7.82 -8.53 -33.39
CA VAL A 367 7.40 -7.25 -32.81
C VAL A 367 7.77 -7.22 -31.33
N HIS A 368 8.63 -6.27 -30.96
CA HIS A 368 9.11 -6.07 -29.60
C HIS A 368 8.36 -4.94 -28.89
N GLY A 369 7.92 -5.18 -27.66
CA GLY A 369 7.21 -4.23 -26.79
C GLY A 369 7.49 -4.48 -25.31
N GLY A 370 6.64 -3.91 -24.45
CA GLY A 370 6.75 -4.04 -23.00
C GLY A 370 7.29 -2.78 -22.32
N LEU A 371 7.04 -2.70 -21.01
CA LEU A 371 7.14 -1.48 -20.22
C LEU A 371 8.54 -0.84 -20.28
N ILE A 372 9.61 -1.64 -20.17
CA ILE A 372 10.99 -1.16 -20.19
C ILE A 372 11.35 -0.58 -21.57
N ARG A 373 11.02 -1.30 -22.64
CA ARG A 373 11.32 -0.89 -24.02
C ARG A 373 10.66 0.44 -24.36
N GLU A 374 9.38 0.60 -24.02
CA GLU A 374 8.63 1.84 -24.30
C GLU A 374 9.17 3.04 -23.51
N LEU A 375 9.59 2.84 -22.27
CA LEU A 375 10.21 3.88 -21.44
C LEU A 375 11.60 4.29 -21.95
N LEU A 376 12.43 3.32 -22.38
CA LEU A 376 13.73 3.60 -23.03
C LEU A 376 13.56 4.37 -24.35
N VAL A 377 12.56 4.01 -25.17
CA VAL A 377 12.21 4.76 -26.40
C VAL A 377 11.72 6.17 -26.06
N ALA A 378 10.94 6.35 -25.00
CA ALA A 378 10.50 7.67 -24.56
C ALA A 378 11.68 8.55 -24.09
N PHE A 379 12.61 7.99 -23.32
CA PHE A 379 13.85 8.68 -22.92
C PHE A 379 14.66 9.12 -24.14
N TYR A 380 14.90 8.21 -25.10
CA TYR A 380 15.66 8.53 -26.32
C TYR A 380 14.96 9.60 -27.18
N ARG A 381 13.62 9.57 -27.30
CA ARG A 381 12.86 10.60 -28.01
C ARG A 381 13.02 11.99 -27.36
N GLN A 382 13.10 12.06 -26.03
CA GLN A 382 13.21 13.32 -25.29
C GLN A 382 14.65 13.84 -25.18
N LYS A 383 15.65 12.96 -25.07
CA LYS A 383 17.05 13.34 -24.82
C LYS A 383 18.01 13.14 -26.00
N ARG A 384 17.62 12.37 -27.01
CA ARG A 384 18.48 11.95 -28.14
C ARG A 384 19.78 11.25 -27.71
N LEU A 385 19.79 10.72 -26.49
CA LEU A 385 20.86 9.95 -25.88
C LEU A 385 20.27 8.64 -25.35
N LYS A 386 21.04 7.56 -25.43
CA LYS A 386 20.69 6.28 -24.82
C LYS A 386 21.23 6.23 -23.38
N PRO A 387 20.46 5.73 -22.40
CA PRO A 387 21.02 5.46 -21.08
C PRO A 387 22.20 4.51 -21.16
N SER A 388 23.35 4.87 -20.59
CA SER A 388 24.45 3.93 -20.35
C SER A 388 24.25 3.15 -19.06
N ARG A 389 23.41 3.65 -18.14
CA ARG A 389 23.11 3.04 -16.85
C ARG A 389 21.62 3.03 -16.55
N ILE A 390 21.18 1.97 -15.86
CA ILE A 390 19.83 1.77 -15.34
C ILE A 390 19.91 1.60 -13.83
N ILE A 391 19.08 2.34 -13.08
CA ILE A 391 18.85 2.11 -11.65
C ILE A 391 17.37 1.76 -11.49
N PHE A 392 17.07 0.61 -10.91
CA PHE A 392 15.72 0.04 -10.87
C PHE A 392 15.26 -0.19 -9.44
N TYR A 393 14.33 0.65 -8.95
CA TYR A 393 13.72 0.50 -7.63
C TYR A 393 12.42 -0.32 -7.72
N ARG A 394 12.36 -1.46 -7.04
CA ARG A 394 11.26 -2.41 -7.09
C ARG A 394 10.53 -2.51 -5.74
N ASP A 395 9.36 -1.90 -5.63
CA ASP A 395 8.57 -1.84 -4.39
C ASP A 395 7.65 -3.07 -4.25
N GLY A 396 7.56 -3.64 -3.05
CA GLY A 396 6.51 -4.60 -2.67
C GLY A 396 6.90 -6.10 -2.64
N VAL A 397 8.10 -6.46 -3.10
CA VAL A 397 8.55 -7.86 -3.19
C VAL A 397 8.95 -8.41 -1.82
N SER A 398 8.54 -9.64 -1.51
CA SER A 398 8.95 -10.34 -0.28
C SER A 398 10.29 -11.05 -0.45
N GLU A 399 11.05 -11.21 0.64
CA GLU A 399 12.40 -11.80 0.66
C GLU A 399 12.46 -13.18 -0.03
N GLY A 400 11.50 -14.07 0.28
CA GLY A 400 11.38 -15.38 -0.35
C GLY A 400 11.08 -15.39 -1.85
N GLN A 401 10.89 -14.22 -2.48
CA GLN A 401 10.70 -14.06 -3.92
C GLN A 401 11.87 -13.33 -4.60
N PHE A 402 12.86 -12.82 -3.85
CA PHE A 402 13.96 -12.00 -4.38
C PHE A 402 14.67 -12.63 -5.58
N SER A 403 15.12 -13.89 -5.45
CA SER A 403 15.84 -14.59 -6.54
C SER A 403 14.98 -14.77 -7.80
N GLN A 404 13.68 -15.06 -7.64
CA GLN A 404 12.79 -15.28 -8.78
C GLN A 404 12.46 -13.94 -9.47
N VAL A 405 12.14 -12.90 -8.71
CA VAL A 405 11.91 -11.56 -9.25
C VAL A 405 13.15 -11.03 -9.95
N LEU A 406 14.34 -11.14 -9.34
CA LEU A 406 15.59 -10.71 -9.96
C LEU A 406 15.81 -11.43 -11.29
N LEU A 407 15.73 -12.77 -11.31
CA LEU A 407 15.99 -13.56 -12.50
C LEU A 407 15.06 -13.17 -13.67
N HIS A 408 13.76 -13.07 -13.41
CA HIS A 408 12.77 -12.75 -14.45
C HIS A 408 12.78 -11.26 -14.86
N GLU A 409 12.83 -10.33 -13.89
CA GLU A 409 12.74 -8.90 -14.19
C GLU A 409 14.05 -8.34 -14.76
N LEU A 410 15.22 -8.81 -14.30
CA LEU A 410 16.51 -8.41 -14.87
C LEU A 410 16.68 -8.95 -16.31
N ASP A 411 16.34 -10.21 -16.57
CA ASP A 411 16.33 -10.77 -17.93
C ASP A 411 15.39 -9.98 -18.86
N ALA A 412 14.20 -9.61 -18.40
CA ALA A 412 13.28 -8.76 -19.16
C ALA A 412 13.90 -7.38 -19.48
N ILE A 413 14.61 -6.76 -18.53
CA ILE A 413 15.36 -5.51 -18.77
C ILE A 413 16.46 -5.71 -19.83
N ARG A 414 17.20 -6.82 -19.77
CA ARG A 414 18.24 -7.17 -20.77
C ARG A 414 17.66 -7.37 -22.16
N ARG A 415 16.62 -8.20 -22.29
CA ARG A 415 15.94 -8.44 -23.57
C ARG A 415 15.31 -7.16 -24.14
N ALA A 416 14.78 -6.28 -23.29
CA ALA A 416 14.31 -4.96 -23.73
C ALA A 416 15.45 -4.12 -24.33
N CYS A 417 16.63 -4.09 -23.72
CA CYS A 417 17.78 -3.37 -24.25
C CYS A 417 18.28 -3.99 -25.57
N LEU A 418 18.56 -5.29 -25.60
CA LEU A 418 19.02 -5.99 -26.82
C LEU A 418 18.04 -5.86 -28.00
N SER A 419 16.73 -5.76 -27.73
CA SER A 419 15.73 -5.53 -28.79
C SER A 419 15.76 -4.13 -29.41
N LEU A 420 16.43 -3.14 -28.79
CA LEU A 420 16.54 -1.77 -29.29
C LEU A 420 17.73 -1.58 -30.22
N GLU A 421 18.85 -2.24 -29.92
CA GLU A 421 20.07 -2.27 -30.71
C GLU A 421 20.90 -3.49 -30.30
N GLU A 422 21.51 -4.15 -31.29
CA GLU A 422 22.39 -5.29 -31.05
C GLU A 422 23.60 -4.87 -30.20
N GLY A 423 23.89 -5.63 -29.14
CA GLY A 423 24.96 -5.31 -28.19
C GLY A 423 24.66 -4.18 -27.19
N TYR A 424 23.50 -3.52 -27.25
CA TYR A 424 23.14 -2.48 -26.26
C TYR A 424 22.86 -3.09 -24.88
N MET A 425 23.85 -3.01 -24.01
CA MET A 425 23.88 -3.58 -22.66
C MET A 425 24.28 -2.50 -21.62
N PRO A 426 23.36 -1.60 -21.21
CA PRO A 426 23.63 -0.64 -20.15
C PRO A 426 23.82 -1.34 -18.80
N THR A 427 24.63 -0.76 -17.90
CA THR A 427 24.89 -1.34 -16.57
C THR A 427 23.69 -1.15 -15.64
N VAL A 428 23.33 -2.19 -14.87
CA VAL A 428 22.11 -2.21 -14.04
C VAL A 428 22.44 -2.26 -12.54
N THR A 429 21.73 -1.44 -11.76
CA THR A 429 21.54 -1.62 -10.31
C THR A 429 20.07 -1.96 -10.05
N PHE A 430 19.80 -3.06 -9.34
CA PHE A 430 18.47 -3.52 -8.98
C PHE A 430 18.30 -3.47 -7.46
N VAL A 431 17.38 -2.63 -6.99
CA VAL A 431 17.15 -2.38 -5.56
C VAL A 431 15.70 -2.70 -5.23
N VAL A 432 15.46 -3.67 -4.36
CA VAL A 432 14.13 -3.92 -3.80
C VAL A 432 13.87 -2.95 -2.66
N VAL A 433 12.63 -2.46 -2.56
CA VAL A 433 12.15 -1.56 -1.52
C VAL A 433 11.00 -2.22 -0.76
N GLN A 434 11.13 -2.35 0.55
CA GLN A 434 10.10 -2.87 1.44
C GLN A 434 9.66 -1.80 2.44
N LYS A 435 8.47 -1.24 2.22
CA LYS A 435 7.84 -0.25 3.12
C LYS A 435 6.96 -0.89 4.20
N ARG A 436 6.88 -2.23 4.23
CA ARG A 436 5.95 -3.00 5.08
C ARG A 436 6.62 -4.23 5.68
N HIS A 437 7.45 -4.00 6.69
CA HIS A 437 8.19 -5.01 7.45
C HIS A 437 7.98 -4.80 8.96
N HIS A 438 8.66 -5.59 9.78
CA HIS A 438 8.50 -5.61 11.24
C HIS A 438 9.58 -4.83 12.01
N THR A 439 10.68 -4.42 11.36
CA THR A 439 11.75 -3.58 11.96
C THR A 439 11.21 -2.21 12.38
N ARG A 440 11.54 -1.75 13.59
CA ARG A 440 11.11 -0.45 14.12
C ARG A 440 12.29 0.21 14.82
N LEU A 441 12.54 1.47 14.49
CA LEU A 441 13.65 2.25 15.02
C LEU A 441 13.15 3.27 16.04
N LEU A 442 13.85 3.37 17.17
CA LEU A 442 13.52 4.22 18.31
C LEU A 442 14.75 5.05 18.69
N PRO A 443 14.59 6.29 19.16
CA PRO A 443 15.70 7.05 19.73
C PRO A 443 16.13 6.39 21.06
N ALA A 444 17.42 6.07 21.20
CA ALA A 444 17.95 5.48 22.43
C ALA A 444 17.95 6.48 23.61
N ASP A 445 18.09 7.79 23.32
CA ASP A 445 18.03 8.86 24.30
C ASP A 445 16.82 9.77 24.05
N HIS A 446 15.75 9.53 24.82
CA HIS A 446 14.53 10.35 24.80
C HIS A 446 14.69 11.74 25.43
N SER A 447 15.83 12.07 26.03
CA SER A 447 16.13 13.41 26.55
C SER A 447 16.67 14.33 25.44
N ASN A 448 17.40 13.77 24.46
CA ASN A 448 18.00 14.51 23.37
C ASN A 448 16.99 14.81 22.25
N ARG A 449 16.28 15.93 22.39
CA ARG A 449 15.37 16.46 21.37
C ARG A 449 16.01 16.70 20.00
N GLY A 450 17.35 16.78 19.91
CA GLY A 450 18.07 16.90 18.64
C GLY A 450 18.03 15.63 17.78
N GLN A 451 17.73 14.46 18.35
CA GLN A 451 17.63 13.18 17.63
C GLN A 451 16.19 12.84 17.20
N MET A 452 15.22 13.67 17.59
CA MET A 452 13.79 13.37 17.49
C MET A 452 13.06 14.40 16.61
N ASP A 453 11.94 13.99 16.03
CA ASP A 453 10.99 14.90 15.39
C ASP A 453 9.91 15.40 16.38
N ARG A 454 8.98 16.25 15.90
CA ARG A 454 7.90 16.82 16.71
C ARG A 454 6.91 15.79 17.28
N SER A 455 6.92 14.55 16.77
CA SER A 455 6.06 13.44 17.21
C SER A 455 6.81 12.40 18.04
N CYS A 456 8.06 12.69 18.41
CA CYS A 456 8.96 11.78 19.11
C CYS A 456 9.38 10.54 18.30
N ASN A 457 9.36 10.62 16.97
CA ASN A 457 9.99 9.62 16.11
C ASN A 457 11.47 9.97 15.88
N ILE A 458 12.25 9.01 15.40
CA ILE A 458 13.59 9.28 14.86
C ILE A 458 13.50 10.32 13.71
N GLN A 459 14.52 11.15 13.59
CA GLN A 459 14.69 12.03 12.42
C GLN A 459 14.92 11.21 11.13
N PRO A 460 15.04 11.85 9.95
CA PRO A 460 15.48 11.16 8.75
C PRO A 460 16.89 10.58 8.94
N VAL A 461 16.96 9.26 9.02
CA VAL A 461 18.10 8.51 9.55
C VAL A 461 18.30 7.25 8.72
N ASP A 462 19.56 6.99 8.42
CA ASP A 462 20.12 5.76 7.86
C ASP A 462 20.72 4.95 9.02
N THR A 463 20.40 3.66 9.12
CA THR A 463 20.95 2.77 10.17
C THR A 463 21.83 1.69 9.59
N GLU A 464 22.97 1.43 10.25
CA GLU A 464 23.89 0.33 9.97
C GLU A 464 23.32 -1.02 10.47
N ILE A 465 22.04 -1.31 10.18
CA ILE A 465 21.48 -2.67 10.30
C ILE A 465 21.79 -3.38 8.98
N PHE A 466 23.01 -3.89 8.88
CA PHE A 466 23.43 -4.72 7.76
C PHE A 466 23.15 -6.20 8.05
N LEU A 467 22.64 -6.92 7.06
CA LEU A 467 22.89 -8.36 6.98
C LEU A 467 24.40 -8.56 6.72
N PRO A 468 25.14 -9.37 7.50
CA PRO A 468 26.62 -9.40 7.47
C PRO A 468 27.29 -9.73 6.13
N THR A 469 26.52 -10.16 5.12
CA THR A 469 26.98 -10.63 3.82
C THR A 469 26.30 -9.95 2.64
N GLU A 470 25.34 -9.04 2.87
CA GLU A 470 24.48 -8.47 1.82
C GLU A 470 24.57 -6.93 1.83
N PHE A 471 24.15 -6.31 0.72
CA PHE A 471 24.12 -4.85 0.60
C PHE A 471 22.67 -4.37 0.81
N ASP A 472 22.31 -4.20 2.08
CA ASP A 472 21.02 -3.72 2.55
C ASP A 472 21.17 -2.47 3.44
N PHE A 473 20.07 -1.73 3.64
CA PHE A 473 19.99 -0.65 4.63
C PHE A 473 18.55 -0.26 4.96
N ASP A 474 18.31 0.13 6.21
CA ASP A 474 17.07 0.74 6.68
C ASP A 474 17.20 2.28 6.60
N LEU A 475 16.34 2.93 5.80
CA LEU A 475 16.31 4.39 5.64
C LEU A 475 14.93 4.95 6.02
N ASN A 476 14.90 5.75 7.08
CA ASN A 476 13.76 6.64 7.35
C ASN A 476 13.97 7.96 6.60
N SER A 477 13.21 8.22 5.53
CA SER A 477 13.34 9.46 4.73
C SER A 477 12.27 10.52 5.02
N HIS A 478 11.40 10.32 6.02
CA HIS A 478 10.25 11.19 6.31
C HIS A 478 10.08 11.51 7.79
N ALA A 479 9.43 12.64 8.09
CA ALA A 479 8.94 12.95 9.43
C ALA A 479 7.70 12.12 9.77
N GLY A 480 7.64 11.61 10.99
CA GLY A 480 6.47 10.91 11.51
C GLY A 480 5.38 11.91 11.89
N ILE A 481 4.44 12.18 10.99
CA ILE A 481 3.32 13.11 11.27
C ILE A 481 2.39 12.56 12.37
N GLN A 482 2.19 11.24 12.41
CA GLN A 482 1.28 10.58 13.35
C GLN A 482 1.73 9.14 13.61
N GLY A 483 1.63 8.70 14.86
CA GLY A 483 2.02 7.34 15.27
C GLY A 483 3.53 7.15 15.28
N MET A 484 3.96 5.93 14.95
CA MET A 484 5.38 5.57 14.81
C MET A 484 5.78 5.52 13.33
N SER A 485 6.93 6.14 12.99
CA SER A 485 7.51 6.07 11.65
C SER A 485 7.85 4.64 11.24
N HIS A 486 7.77 4.38 9.95
CA HIS A 486 8.16 3.12 9.32
C HIS A 486 9.35 3.42 8.41
N PRO A 487 10.61 3.09 8.79
CA PRO A 487 11.70 3.14 7.83
C PRO A 487 11.33 2.29 6.61
N ALA A 488 11.93 2.60 5.47
CA ALA A 488 11.88 1.71 4.32
C ALA A 488 13.18 0.92 4.28
N TYR A 489 13.05 -0.41 4.20
CA TYR A 489 14.17 -1.31 4.02
C TYR A 489 14.51 -1.42 2.53
N TYR A 490 15.78 -1.24 2.20
CA TYR A 490 16.32 -1.30 0.84
C TYR A 490 17.30 -2.46 0.74
N HIS A 491 17.19 -3.25 -0.33
CA HIS A 491 18.04 -4.42 -0.55
C HIS A 491 18.57 -4.43 -1.98
N VAL A 492 19.89 -4.43 -2.16
CA VAL A 492 20.54 -4.39 -3.46
C VAL A 492 20.78 -5.82 -3.96
N LEU A 493 19.86 -6.29 -4.80
CA LEU A 493 19.91 -7.65 -5.36
C LEU A 493 20.96 -7.82 -6.46
N PHE A 494 21.33 -6.73 -7.14
CA PHE A 494 22.30 -6.76 -8.24
C PHE A 494 22.87 -5.36 -8.48
N ASP A 495 24.19 -5.24 -8.67
CA ASP A 495 24.81 -3.95 -8.98
C ASP A 495 26.07 -4.06 -9.87
N GLU A 496 25.93 -3.62 -11.12
CA GLU A 496 27.06 -3.41 -12.05
C GLU A 496 27.60 -1.98 -12.02
N ASN A 497 26.85 -1.03 -11.47
CA ASN A 497 27.28 0.37 -11.41
C ASN A 497 28.30 0.62 -10.27
N ARG A 498 28.46 -0.35 -9.37
CA ARG A 498 29.43 -0.37 -8.26
C ARG A 498 29.25 0.82 -7.32
N PHE A 499 28.02 1.00 -6.85
CA PHE A 499 27.70 1.95 -5.80
C PHE A 499 28.45 1.63 -4.51
N THR A 500 28.92 2.67 -3.84
CA THR A 500 29.26 2.60 -2.42
C THR A 500 27.97 2.70 -1.59
N ALA A 501 27.99 2.19 -0.35
CA ALA A 501 26.87 2.32 0.58
C ALA A 501 26.40 3.77 0.71
N ASP A 502 27.31 4.68 1.11
CA ASP A 502 27.04 6.12 1.19
C ASP A 502 26.49 6.71 -0.12
N GLY A 503 27.05 6.29 -1.27
CA GLY A 503 26.62 6.79 -2.58
C GLY A 503 25.17 6.41 -2.90
N LEU A 504 24.77 5.18 -2.60
CA LEU A 504 23.39 4.72 -2.84
C LEU A 504 22.42 5.24 -1.77
N GLN A 505 22.81 5.26 -0.49
CA GLN A 505 22.02 5.80 0.61
C GLN A 505 21.68 7.29 0.38
N VAL A 506 22.68 8.11 0.05
CA VAL A 506 22.48 9.54 -0.27
C VAL A 506 21.63 9.71 -1.52
N LEU A 507 21.83 8.91 -2.58
CA LEU A 507 20.98 8.96 -3.77
C LEU A 507 19.52 8.63 -3.43
N THR A 508 19.29 7.53 -2.71
CA THR A 508 17.95 7.05 -2.31
C THR A 508 17.23 8.09 -1.46
N ASN A 509 17.93 8.67 -0.48
CA ASN A 509 17.43 9.76 0.34
C ASN A 509 17.08 10.99 -0.53
N ASN A 510 17.99 11.42 -1.40
CA ASN A 510 17.77 12.61 -2.24
C ASN A 510 16.58 12.46 -3.19
N LEU A 511 16.38 11.26 -3.77
CA LEU A 511 15.22 10.96 -4.61
C LEU A 511 13.89 11.09 -3.84
N CYS A 512 13.85 10.81 -2.53
CA CYS A 512 12.64 11.01 -1.72
C CYS A 512 12.18 12.48 -1.67
N TYR A 513 13.08 13.46 -1.89
CA TYR A 513 12.75 14.89 -1.98
C TYR A 513 12.37 15.35 -3.39
N THR A 514 12.46 14.48 -4.40
CA THR A 514 11.97 14.75 -5.76
C THR A 514 10.50 14.40 -5.94
N TYR A 515 9.86 13.76 -4.94
CA TYR A 515 8.43 13.48 -4.99
C TYR A 515 7.62 14.79 -4.93
N VAL A 516 6.78 15.00 -5.94
CA VAL A 516 6.35 16.35 -6.29
C VAL A 516 5.10 16.85 -5.53
N MET A 517 4.70 16.18 -4.43
CA MET A 517 3.48 16.52 -3.67
C MET A 517 3.33 15.86 -2.29
#